data_AF-A0A2E7CC04-F1
#
_entry.id   AF-A0A2E7CC04-F1
#
_cell.length_a   1.000
_cell.length_b   1.000
_cell.length_c   1.000
_cell.angle_alpha   90.00
_cell.angle_beta   90.00
_cell.angle_gamma   90.00
#
_symmetry.space_group_name_H-M   'P 1'
#
loop_
_entity.id
_entity.type
_entity.pdbx_description
1 polymer ?
#
loop_
_entity_poly.entity_id
_entity_poly.type
_entity_poly.pdbx_seq_one_letter_code
_entity_poly.pdbx_strand_id
1 'polypeptide(L)'
;MPSAAPSHSWDLLLNSKNDGTLFLPNALYHKPLIKAVPNNGSIELNEDELFKTDLGLHFPYQPRIIESIRNLMLHVPMWFTMFLLMGIGFAQSIKTLRKGGNNLLHDSKAVSSIKVGIAFGVMGLLTGSLWARFTWGAWWVNDPQLNGALVSVMIYCGYLILRSSIANRSQRARLSAVYSLFAFVILMVLLMILPRFTESLHPGKSGNPAFSKYDLDSSLRMVFYPAVIGWMLIGTWMYNLCLRTELLKEKIQTKKEY
;
A
#
# COMPACT_ATOMS: atom_id res chain seq x y z
N MET A 1 -34.63 21.32 -0.30
CA MET A 1 -33.29 20.95 -0.80
C MET A 1 -33.09 21.58 -2.17
N PRO A 2 -31.89 22.01 -2.56
CA PRO A 2 -31.69 22.88 -3.71
C PRO A 2 -32.02 22.16 -5.03
N SER A 3 -32.54 22.95 -5.98
CA SER A 3 -32.83 22.57 -7.36
C SER A 3 -31.60 21.98 -8.04
N ALA A 4 -31.60 20.67 -8.25
CA ALA A 4 -30.64 20.03 -9.13
C ALA A 4 -30.83 20.61 -10.53
N ALA A 5 -29.88 21.43 -10.98
CA ALA A 5 -29.71 21.63 -12.41
C ALA A 5 -29.45 20.24 -13.02
N PRO A 6 -30.18 19.81 -14.07
CA PRO A 6 -29.83 18.59 -14.77
C PRO A 6 -28.38 18.72 -15.24
N SER A 7 -27.56 17.71 -14.96
CA SER A 7 -26.18 17.68 -15.47
C SER A 7 -26.22 17.85 -17.00
N HIS A 8 -25.37 18.72 -17.54
CA HIS A 8 -25.27 18.99 -18.99
C HIS A 8 -24.67 17.83 -19.80
N SER A 9 -24.69 16.64 -19.21
CA SER A 9 -23.91 15.51 -19.60
C SER A 9 -24.70 14.22 -19.39
N TRP A 10 -24.59 13.33 -20.36
CA TRP A 10 -25.15 11.99 -20.31
C TRP A 10 -24.01 11.00 -20.07
N ASP A 11 -24.21 10.13 -19.08
CA ASP A 11 -23.32 8.99 -18.84
C ASP A 11 -23.66 7.88 -19.84
N LEU A 12 -22.63 7.24 -20.39
CA LEU A 12 -22.79 6.16 -21.36
C LEU A 12 -22.31 4.84 -20.74
N LEU A 13 -23.21 3.87 -20.67
CA LEU A 13 -22.92 2.48 -20.32
C LEU A 13 -22.90 1.67 -21.62
N LEU A 14 -21.70 1.22 -22.03
CA LEU A 14 -21.55 0.31 -23.17
C LEU A 14 -21.28 -1.08 -22.63
N ASN A 15 -22.09 -2.08 -23.01
CA ASN A 15 -21.84 -3.47 -22.68
C ASN A 15 -21.40 -4.22 -23.95
N SER A 16 -20.16 -4.71 -23.95
CA SER A 16 -19.61 -5.55 -25.01
C SER A 16 -19.52 -6.99 -24.52
N LYS A 17 -19.89 -7.96 -25.38
CA LYS A 17 -19.75 -9.39 -25.06
C LYS A 17 -18.29 -9.80 -24.75
N ASN A 18 -17.32 -9.09 -25.33
CA ASN A 18 -15.88 -9.40 -25.15
C ASN A 18 -15.22 -8.54 -24.06
N ASP A 19 -15.61 -7.27 -23.93
CA ASP A 19 -14.88 -6.29 -23.09
C ASP A 19 -15.64 -5.89 -21.83
N GLY A 20 -16.90 -6.31 -21.71
CA GLY A 20 -17.73 -6.05 -20.54
C GLY A 20 -18.41 -4.69 -20.51
N THR A 21 -18.77 -4.25 -19.31
CA THR A 21 -19.45 -2.97 -19.09
C THR A 21 -18.43 -1.84 -18.97
N LEU A 22 -18.35 -1.01 -20.00
CA LEU A 22 -17.62 0.24 -20.02
C LEU A 22 -18.56 1.38 -19.59
N PHE A 23 -18.24 2.04 -18.48
CA PHE A 23 -18.95 3.25 -18.03
C PHE A 23 -18.14 4.50 -18.34
N LEU A 24 -18.66 5.35 -19.23
CA LEU A 24 -18.09 6.62 -19.61
C LEU A 24 -18.90 7.75 -18.96
N PRO A 25 -18.45 8.29 -17.83
CA PRO A 25 -19.13 9.42 -17.20
C PRO A 25 -18.99 10.67 -18.08
N ASN A 26 -20.09 11.40 -18.24
CA ASN A 26 -20.18 12.57 -19.11
C ASN A 26 -19.77 12.33 -20.58
N ALA A 27 -20.09 11.16 -21.14
CA ALA A 27 -19.72 10.81 -22.50
C ALA A 27 -20.27 11.78 -23.56
N LEU A 28 -21.47 12.33 -23.33
CA LEU A 28 -22.11 13.26 -24.27
C LEU A 28 -22.45 14.57 -23.56
N TYR A 29 -22.00 15.69 -24.11
CA TYR A 29 -22.33 17.03 -23.62
C TYR A 29 -23.32 17.72 -24.56
N HIS A 30 -24.44 18.21 -24.03
CA HIS A 30 -25.37 19.04 -24.80
C HIS A 30 -25.11 20.53 -24.52
N LYS A 31 -24.59 21.27 -25.50
CA LYS A 31 -24.56 22.74 -25.45
C LYS A 31 -25.99 23.26 -25.71
N PRO A 32 -26.67 23.91 -24.76
CA PRO A 32 -28.02 24.38 -25.02
C PRO A 32 -27.95 25.66 -25.85
N LEU A 33 -28.58 25.66 -27.02
CA LEU A 33 -28.98 26.91 -27.69
C LEU A 33 -30.40 27.33 -27.30
N ILE A 34 -31.21 26.47 -26.64
CA ILE A 34 -32.59 26.76 -26.23
C ILE A 34 -32.91 26.01 -24.91
N LYS A 35 -33.63 26.65 -23.98
CA LYS A 35 -34.20 26.03 -22.77
C LYS A 35 -35.13 24.88 -23.17
N ALA A 36 -34.69 23.63 -23.01
CA ALA A 36 -35.52 22.46 -23.24
C ALA A 36 -36.48 22.25 -22.05
N VAL A 37 -37.79 22.16 -22.36
CA VAL A 37 -38.82 21.65 -21.45
C VAL A 37 -38.60 20.13 -21.33
N PRO A 38 -38.61 19.54 -20.11
CA PRO A 38 -38.37 18.11 -19.95
C PRO A 38 -39.54 17.36 -20.60
N ASN A 39 -39.26 16.62 -21.67
CA ASN A 39 -40.23 15.68 -22.21
C ASN A 39 -40.10 14.38 -21.41
N ASN A 40 -41.21 13.82 -20.95
CA ASN A 40 -41.28 12.58 -20.16
C ASN A 40 -40.98 11.34 -21.04
N GLY A 41 -39.87 11.35 -21.77
CA GLY A 41 -39.36 10.18 -22.48
C GLY A 41 -38.48 9.37 -21.55
N SER A 42 -39.06 8.48 -20.75
CA SER A 42 -38.31 7.39 -20.13
C SER A 42 -38.05 6.35 -21.22
N ILE A 43 -36.79 6.18 -21.62
CA ILE A 43 -36.37 4.98 -22.34
C ILE A 43 -36.29 3.89 -21.27
N GLU A 44 -37.34 3.06 -21.18
CA GLU A 44 -37.30 1.83 -20.39
C GLU A 44 -36.35 0.87 -21.09
N LEU A 45 -35.15 0.71 -20.53
CA LEU A 45 -34.22 -0.33 -20.94
C LEU A 45 -34.82 -1.65 -20.46
N ASN A 46 -35.21 -2.51 -21.40
CA ASN A 46 -35.76 -3.83 -21.11
C ASN A 46 -34.68 -4.63 -20.35
N GLU A 47 -34.91 -4.94 -19.07
CA GLU A 47 -33.91 -5.64 -18.23
C GLU A 47 -33.51 -7.00 -18.82
N ASP A 48 -34.37 -7.58 -19.67
CA ASP A 48 -34.13 -8.83 -20.39
C ASP A 48 -33.03 -8.76 -21.46
N GLU A 49 -32.61 -7.56 -21.90
CA GLU A 49 -31.50 -7.35 -22.85
C GLU A 49 -30.17 -6.99 -22.15
N LEU A 50 -30.15 -6.87 -20.83
CA LEU A 50 -28.90 -6.80 -20.07
C LEU A 50 -28.22 -8.15 -20.12
N PHE A 51 -27.37 -8.33 -21.13
CA PHE A 51 -26.48 -9.49 -21.22
C PHE A 51 -25.75 -9.66 -19.89
N LYS A 52 -26.01 -10.79 -19.20
CA LYS A 52 -25.14 -11.27 -18.14
C LYS A 52 -23.77 -11.46 -18.76
N THR A 53 -22.86 -10.53 -18.49
CA THR A 53 -21.51 -10.56 -18.99
C THR A 53 -20.79 -11.73 -18.33
N ASP A 54 -20.66 -12.84 -19.07
CA ASP A 54 -19.83 -13.99 -18.70
C ASP A 54 -18.35 -13.67 -18.97
N LEU A 55 -17.86 -12.60 -18.33
CA LEU A 55 -16.46 -12.24 -18.34
C LEU A 55 -15.79 -13.09 -17.27
N GLY A 56 -15.17 -14.21 -17.65
CA GLY A 56 -14.54 -15.16 -16.71
C GLY A 56 -13.79 -14.52 -15.53
N LEU A 57 -12.50 -14.21 -15.68
CA LEU A 57 -11.72 -13.51 -14.64
C LEU A 57 -11.40 -12.09 -15.12
N HIS A 58 -12.20 -11.12 -14.69
CA HIS A 58 -12.05 -9.72 -15.07
C HIS A 58 -11.86 -8.83 -13.84
N PHE A 59 -11.19 -7.69 -14.03
CA PHE A 59 -11.07 -6.68 -12.98
C PHE A 59 -12.35 -5.83 -12.94
N PRO A 60 -12.87 -5.50 -11.74
CA PRO A 60 -14.05 -4.65 -11.64
C PRO A 60 -13.75 -3.27 -12.23
N TYR A 61 -14.62 -2.80 -13.13
CA TYR A 61 -14.50 -1.46 -13.70
C TYR A 61 -14.85 -0.42 -12.63
N GLN A 62 -13.84 0.29 -12.12
CA GLN A 62 -14.03 1.41 -11.20
C GLN A 62 -13.78 2.73 -11.93
N PRO A 63 -14.80 3.58 -12.17
CA PRO A 63 -14.69 4.77 -13.02
C PRO A 63 -13.61 5.78 -12.61
N ARG A 64 -13.23 5.81 -11.33
CA ARG A 64 -12.19 6.71 -10.80
C ARG A 64 -10.76 6.21 -10.98
N ILE A 65 -10.56 4.89 -11.05
CA ILE A 65 -9.22 4.28 -11.01
C ILE A 65 -8.95 3.33 -12.18
N ILE A 66 -9.95 2.99 -12.99
CA ILE A 66 -9.86 2.28 -14.28
C ILE A 66 -8.82 1.15 -14.20
N GLU A 67 -7.77 1.18 -15.03
CA GLU A 67 -6.69 0.18 -15.05
C GLU A 67 -5.65 0.35 -13.93
N SER A 68 -5.58 1.52 -13.29
CA SER A 68 -4.62 1.77 -12.20
C SER A 68 -4.89 0.92 -10.97
N ILE A 69 -6.10 0.34 -10.84
CA ILE A 69 -6.45 -0.62 -9.79
C ILE A 69 -5.52 -1.83 -9.79
N ARG A 70 -4.91 -2.20 -10.92
CA ARG A 70 -3.95 -3.32 -10.99
C ARG A 70 -2.72 -3.09 -10.10
N ASN A 71 -2.33 -1.84 -9.90
CA ASN A 71 -1.24 -1.48 -8.98
C ASN A 71 -1.54 -1.87 -7.52
N LEU A 72 -2.82 -2.06 -7.15
CA LEU A 72 -3.23 -2.58 -5.84
C LEU A 72 -2.54 -3.92 -5.52
N MET A 73 -2.37 -4.79 -6.52
CA MET A 73 -1.76 -6.12 -6.37
C MET A 73 -0.25 -6.06 -6.12
N LEU A 74 0.35 -4.89 -6.30
CA LEU A 74 1.78 -4.64 -6.08
C LEU A 74 1.95 -3.80 -4.82
N HIS A 75 1.37 -2.61 -4.82
CA HIS A 75 1.55 -1.59 -3.78
C HIS A 75 1.16 -2.08 -2.38
N VAL A 76 -0.06 -2.62 -2.22
CA VAL A 76 -0.58 -3.00 -0.90
C VAL A 76 0.12 -4.24 -0.34
N PRO A 77 0.35 -5.32 -1.11
CA PRO A 77 1.19 -6.44 -0.68
C PRO A 77 2.60 -6.05 -0.24
N MET A 78 3.23 -5.05 -0.89
CA MET A 78 4.53 -4.54 -0.46
C MET A 78 4.48 -3.90 0.93
N TRP A 79 3.43 -3.12 1.24
CA TRP A 79 3.23 -2.59 2.60
C TRP A 79 3.01 -3.70 3.64
N PHE A 80 2.19 -4.71 3.33
CA PHE A 80 2.01 -5.84 4.23
C PHE A 80 3.33 -6.59 4.49
N THR A 81 4.16 -6.75 3.46
CA THR A 81 5.48 -7.36 3.59
C THR A 81 6.41 -6.50 4.44
N MET A 82 6.40 -5.17 4.27
CA MET A 82 7.11 -4.25 5.15
C MET A 82 6.64 -4.41 6.60
N PHE A 83 5.34 -4.40 6.88
CA PHE A 83 4.82 -4.57 8.24
C PHE A 83 5.24 -5.89 8.88
N LEU A 84 5.20 -7.00 8.12
CA LEU A 84 5.70 -8.29 8.57
C LEU A 84 7.18 -8.21 8.97
N LEU A 85 8.02 -7.65 8.10
CA LEU A 85 9.46 -7.53 8.33
C LEU A 85 9.80 -6.59 9.48
N MET A 86 9.07 -5.48 9.63
CA MET A 86 9.23 -4.58 10.78
C MET A 86 8.77 -5.23 12.08
N GLY A 87 7.71 -6.05 12.03
CA GLY A 87 7.24 -6.85 13.16
C GLY A 87 8.25 -7.93 13.58
N ILE A 88 8.90 -8.59 12.62
CA ILE A 88 10.02 -9.50 12.91
C ILE A 88 11.18 -8.72 13.56
N GLY A 89 11.55 -7.55 13.02
CA GLY A 89 12.58 -6.69 13.58
C GLY A 89 12.30 -6.27 15.02
N PHE A 90 11.05 -5.87 15.29
CA PHE A 90 10.54 -5.55 16.62
C PHE A 90 10.65 -6.74 17.59
N ALA A 91 10.13 -7.92 17.20
CA ALA A 91 10.17 -9.11 18.04
C ALA A 91 11.60 -9.59 18.34
N GLN A 92 12.51 -9.50 17.38
CA GLN A 92 13.92 -9.85 17.58
C GLN A 92 14.62 -8.81 18.46
N SER A 93 14.29 -7.53 18.35
CA SER A 93 14.82 -6.46 19.20
C SER A 93 14.41 -6.67 20.67
N ILE A 94 13.17 -7.09 20.95
CA ILE A 94 12.75 -7.50 22.30
C ILE A 94 13.62 -8.65 22.81
N LYS A 95 13.86 -9.68 21.98
CA LYS A 95 14.70 -10.83 22.36
C LYS A 95 16.16 -10.45 22.63
N THR A 96 16.70 -9.48 21.89
CA THR A 96 18.03 -8.91 22.12
C THR A 96 18.11 -8.25 23.50
N LEU A 97 17.11 -7.45 23.89
CA LEU A 97 17.09 -6.75 25.18
C LEU A 97 16.84 -7.69 26.36
N ARG A 98 15.96 -8.69 26.22
CA ARG A 98 15.65 -9.67 27.28
C ARG A 98 16.88 -10.44 27.78
N LYS A 99 17.88 -10.65 26.93
CA LYS A 99 19.13 -11.33 27.27
C LYS A 99 20.29 -10.36 27.55
N GLY A 100 19.97 -9.16 28.04
CA GLY A 100 20.96 -8.15 28.43
C GLY A 100 21.74 -7.52 27.28
N GLY A 101 21.28 -7.66 26.03
CA GLY A 101 21.93 -7.05 24.87
C GLY A 101 23.15 -7.76 24.31
N ASN A 102 23.53 -8.90 24.88
CA ASN A 102 24.70 -9.68 24.44
C ASN A 102 24.36 -10.72 23.35
N ASN A 103 23.09 -10.87 22.99
CA ASN A 103 22.69 -11.83 21.95
C ASN A 103 22.81 -11.21 20.55
N LEU A 104 24.03 -11.28 20.00
CA LEU A 104 24.35 -10.78 18.66
C LEU A 104 23.55 -11.48 17.54
N LEU A 105 23.10 -12.73 17.75
CA LEU A 105 22.28 -13.44 16.76
C LEU A 105 20.91 -12.78 16.58
N HIS A 106 20.23 -12.40 17.66
CA HIS A 106 18.94 -11.71 17.58
C HIS A 106 19.10 -10.29 17.02
N ASP A 107 20.20 -9.62 17.33
CA ASP A 107 20.55 -8.33 16.75
C ASP A 107 20.74 -8.42 15.22
N SER A 108 21.51 -9.42 14.74
CA SER A 108 21.69 -9.69 13.31
C SER A 108 20.37 -10.02 12.61
N LYS A 109 19.46 -10.75 13.27
CA LYS A 109 18.10 -10.98 12.75
C LYS A 109 17.29 -9.68 12.66
N ALA A 110 17.35 -8.84 13.69
CA ALA A 110 16.61 -7.57 13.71
C ALA A 110 17.05 -6.65 12.57
N VAL A 111 18.36 -6.37 12.46
CA VAL A 111 18.88 -5.48 11.41
C VAL A 111 18.63 -6.01 10.00
N SER A 112 18.75 -7.33 9.79
CA SER A 112 18.51 -7.93 8.48
C SER A 112 17.05 -7.78 8.05
N SER A 113 16.12 -7.96 8.99
CA SER A 113 14.69 -7.77 8.74
C SER A 113 14.36 -6.31 8.42
N ILE A 114 14.94 -5.37 9.19
CA ILE A 114 14.73 -3.94 8.99
C ILE A 114 15.30 -3.46 7.65
N LYS A 115 16.50 -3.90 7.25
CA LYS A 115 17.10 -3.56 5.95
C LYS A 115 16.18 -3.94 4.78
N VAL A 116 15.63 -5.15 4.80
CA VAL A 116 14.71 -5.61 3.76
C VAL A 116 13.36 -4.89 3.88
N GLY A 117 12.86 -4.66 5.09
CA GLY A 117 11.64 -3.89 5.34
C GLY A 117 11.71 -2.48 4.77
N ILE A 118 12.84 -1.79 4.92
CA ILE A 118 13.07 -0.46 4.32
C ILE A 118 12.99 -0.53 2.80
N ALA A 119 13.58 -1.54 2.16
CA ALA A 119 13.50 -1.69 0.71
C ALA A 119 12.04 -1.83 0.24
N PHE A 120 11.23 -2.63 0.95
CA PHE A 120 9.79 -2.74 0.68
C PHE A 120 9.04 -1.44 0.94
N GLY A 121 9.39 -0.70 1.99
CA GLY A 121 8.83 0.63 2.24
C GLY A 121 9.13 1.63 1.13
N VAL A 122 10.38 1.66 0.64
CA VAL A 122 10.78 2.52 -0.50
C VAL A 122 10.03 2.12 -1.76
N MET A 123 9.94 0.83 -2.09
CA MET A 123 9.14 0.37 -3.23
C MET A 123 7.64 0.70 -3.07
N GLY A 124 7.11 0.59 -1.85
CA GLY A 124 5.76 1.03 -1.51
C GLY A 124 5.55 2.53 -1.75
N LEU A 125 6.50 3.38 -1.35
CA LEU A 125 6.45 4.82 -1.62
C LEU A 125 6.49 5.13 -3.12
N LEU A 126 7.37 4.48 -3.88
CA LEU A 126 7.48 4.68 -5.33
C LEU A 126 6.21 4.27 -6.07
N THR A 127 5.68 3.08 -5.77
CA THR A 127 4.44 2.59 -6.37
C THR A 127 3.23 3.40 -5.93
N GLY A 128 3.23 3.95 -4.71
CA GLY A 128 2.19 4.85 -4.22
C GLY A 128 2.22 6.21 -4.90
N SER A 129 3.42 6.78 -5.09
CA SER A 129 3.61 8.05 -5.81
C SER A 129 3.19 7.92 -7.29
N LEU A 130 3.53 6.80 -7.93
CA LEU A 130 3.03 6.50 -9.28
C LEU A 130 1.51 6.42 -9.31
N TRP A 131 0.89 5.78 -8.31
CA TRP A 131 -0.56 5.69 -8.23
C TRP A 131 -1.22 7.06 -8.02
N ALA A 132 -0.64 7.90 -7.17
CA ALA A 132 -1.09 9.28 -6.94
C ALA A 132 -1.06 10.09 -8.24
N ARG A 133 -0.02 9.92 -9.08
CA ARG A 133 0.08 10.61 -10.38
C ARG A 133 -1.08 10.25 -11.31
N PHE A 134 -1.48 8.98 -11.37
CA PHE A 134 -2.60 8.55 -12.22
C PHE A 134 -3.98 8.84 -11.62
N THR A 135 -4.10 8.88 -10.30
CA THR A 135 -5.40 9.08 -9.63
C THR A 135 -5.74 10.55 -9.42
N TRP A 136 -4.74 11.37 -9.05
CA TRP A 136 -4.91 12.76 -8.64
C TRP A 136 -4.13 13.75 -9.51
N GLY A 137 -3.41 13.28 -10.52
CA GLY A 137 -2.60 14.14 -11.39
C GLY A 137 -1.31 14.66 -10.75
N ALA A 138 -0.98 14.30 -9.51
CA ALA A 138 0.21 14.76 -8.80
C ALA A 138 1.02 13.57 -8.23
N TRP A 139 2.34 13.66 -8.27
CA TRP A 139 3.23 12.62 -7.71
C TRP A 139 3.12 12.48 -6.19
N TRP A 140 2.72 13.56 -5.52
CA TRP A 140 2.53 13.60 -4.08
C TRP A 140 1.46 14.64 -3.75
N VAL A 141 0.62 14.32 -2.78
CA VAL A 141 -0.40 15.24 -2.25
C VAL A 141 -0.18 15.40 -0.76
N ASN A 142 -0.65 16.51 -0.19
CA ASN A 142 -0.55 16.74 1.24
C ASN A 142 -1.60 15.89 1.99
N ASP A 143 -1.32 14.60 2.11
CA ASP A 143 -2.16 13.62 2.77
C ASP A 143 -1.45 13.02 4.00
N PRO A 144 -2.13 12.92 5.17
CA PRO A 144 -1.52 12.41 6.41
C PRO A 144 -0.96 10.99 6.29
N GLN A 145 -1.59 10.12 5.50
CA GLN A 145 -1.15 8.73 5.33
C GLN A 145 0.08 8.65 4.43
N LEU A 146 0.11 9.41 3.33
CA LEU A 146 1.30 9.52 2.46
C LEU A 146 2.50 10.09 3.23
N ASN A 147 2.30 11.21 3.92
CA ASN A 147 3.36 11.83 4.72
C ASN A 147 3.81 10.91 5.87
N GLY A 148 2.87 10.24 6.55
CA GLY A 148 3.16 9.25 7.59
C GLY A 148 3.99 8.07 7.09
N ALA A 149 3.71 7.58 5.87
CA ALA A 149 4.48 6.54 5.20
C ALA A 149 5.93 6.99 4.92
N LEU A 150 6.10 8.18 4.37
CA LEU A 150 7.44 8.75 4.09
C LEU A 150 8.25 8.90 5.38
N VAL A 151 7.66 9.53 6.40
CA VAL A 151 8.32 9.73 7.70
C VAL A 151 8.67 8.39 8.36
N SER A 152 7.81 7.39 8.26
CA SER A 152 8.09 6.05 8.81
C SER A 152 9.32 5.41 8.17
N VAL A 153 9.44 5.47 6.83
CA VAL A 153 10.62 4.96 6.12
C VAL A 153 11.87 5.74 6.53
N MET A 154 11.78 7.08 6.64
CA MET A 154 12.90 7.91 7.10
C MET A 154 13.37 7.59 8.52
N ILE A 155 12.45 7.31 9.45
CA ILE A 155 12.79 6.87 10.82
C ILE A 155 13.59 5.57 10.76
N TYR A 156 13.19 4.60 9.94
CA TYR A 156 13.96 3.36 9.79
C TYR A 156 15.30 3.55 9.04
N CYS A 157 15.43 4.54 8.15
CA CYS A 157 16.74 4.96 7.67
C CYS A 157 17.61 5.51 8.81
N GLY A 158 17.03 6.31 9.71
CA GLY A 158 17.67 6.80 10.94
C GLY A 158 18.17 5.67 11.84
N TYR A 159 17.43 4.56 11.94
CA TYR A 159 17.88 3.35 12.64
C TYR A 159 19.22 2.82 12.07
N LEU A 160 19.36 2.75 10.74
CA LEU A 160 20.59 2.26 10.10
C LEU A 160 21.77 3.22 10.32
N ILE A 161 21.50 4.53 10.25
CA ILE A 161 22.50 5.58 10.50
C ILE A 161 23.02 5.48 11.94
N LEU A 162 22.12 5.47 12.93
CA LEU A 162 22.48 5.31 14.35
C LEU A 162 23.29 4.03 14.59
N ARG A 163 22.86 2.92 13.99
CA ARG A 163 23.55 1.64 14.13
C ARG A 163 24.98 1.72 13.57
N SER A 164 25.17 2.41 12.46
CA SER A 164 26.48 2.53 11.79
C SER A 164 27.47 3.41 12.57
N SER A 165 26.99 4.34 13.40
CA SER A 165 27.84 5.24 14.18
C SER A 165 28.40 4.63 15.47
N ILE A 166 27.99 3.41 15.84
CA ILE A 166 28.38 2.78 17.12
C ILE A 166 29.40 1.66 16.84
N ALA A 167 30.63 1.84 17.33
CA ALA A 167 31.71 0.88 17.16
C ALA A 167 31.56 -0.38 18.04
N ASN A 168 31.22 -0.19 19.33
CA ASN A 168 31.10 -1.30 20.27
C ASN A 168 29.88 -2.18 19.92
N ARG A 169 30.10 -3.48 19.67
CA ARG A 169 29.05 -4.39 19.19
C ARG A 169 27.90 -4.57 20.19
N SER A 170 28.16 -4.73 21.48
CA SER A 170 27.11 -4.95 22.48
C SER A 170 26.32 -3.66 22.76
N GLN A 171 26.98 -2.50 22.73
CA GLN A 171 26.32 -1.21 22.81
C GLN A 171 25.46 -0.95 21.57
N ARG A 172 25.99 -1.23 20.37
CA ARG A 172 25.27 -1.12 19.10
C ARG A 172 24.01 -1.96 19.11
N ALA A 173 24.10 -3.22 19.54
CA ALA A 173 22.95 -4.12 19.61
C ALA A 173 21.85 -3.59 20.54
N ARG A 174 22.23 -3.10 21.73
CA ARG A 174 21.27 -2.52 22.70
C ARG A 174 20.60 -1.25 22.19
N LEU A 175 21.38 -0.27 21.74
CA LEU A 175 20.85 1.01 21.28
C LEU A 175 20.00 0.84 20.02
N SER A 176 20.44 -0.01 19.08
CA SER A 176 19.65 -0.34 17.90
C SER A 176 18.32 -1.00 18.31
N ALA A 177 18.35 -1.98 19.21
CA ALA A 177 17.14 -2.67 19.64
C ALA A 177 16.12 -1.69 20.25
N VAL A 178 16.54 -0.79 21.14
CA VAL A 178 15.67 0.25 21.72
C VAL A 178 15.08 1.15 20.63
N TYR A 179 15.92 1.63 19.70
CA TYR A 179 15.47 2.46 18.58
C TYR A 179 14.42 1.71 17.73
N SER A 180 14.65 0.43 17.43
CA SER A 180 13.68 -0.37 16.65
C SER A 180 12.33 -0.50 17.34
N LEU A 181 12.29 -0.58 18.68
CA LEU A 181 11.02 -0.63 19.41
C LEU A 181 10.27 0.69 19.25
N PHE A 182 10.97 1.81 19.45
CA PHE A 182 10.40 3.14 19.26
C PHE A 182 9.91 3.36 17.82
N ALA A 183 10.74 3.04 16.82
CA ALA A 183 10.40 3.17 15.41
C ALA A 183 9.15 2.36 15.03
N PHE A 184 9.00 1.15 15.56
CA PHE A 184 7.82 0.32 15.29
C PHE A 184 6.54 0.91 15.91
N VAL A 185 6.62 1.47 17.11
CA VAL A 185 5.48 2.16 17.73
C VAL A 185 5.09 3.37 16.89
N ILE A 186 6.05 4.18 16.46
CA ILE A 186 5.78 5.35 15.60
C ILE A 186 5.19 4.92 14.25
N LEU A 187 5.70 3.84 13.64
CA LEU A 187 5.12 3.24 12.42
C LEU A 187 3.63 2.91 12.61
N MET A 188 3.27 2.26 13.73
CA MET A 188 1.87 1.96 14.05
C MET A 188 1.04 3.22 14.23
N VAL A 189 1.57 4.22 14.94
CA VAL A 189 0.87 5.49 15.13
C VAL A 189 0.61 6.17 13.79
N LEU A 190 1.65 6.35 12.97
CA LEU A 190 1.55 7.10 11.72
C LEU A 190 0.70 6.42 10.64
N LEU A 191 0.73 5.08 10.54
CA LEU A 191 0.05 4.36 9.45
C LEU A 191 -1.27 3.71 9.86
N MET A 192 -1.41 3.30 11.13
CA MET A 192 -2.60 2.57 11.58
C MET A 192 -3.54 3.45 12.38
N ILE A 193 -3.01 4.34 13.22
CA ILE A 193 -3.79 5.12 14.20
C ILE A 193 -4.16 6.49 13.62
N LEU A 194 -3.17 7.33 13.31
CA LEU A 194 -3.36 8.72 12.85
C LEU A 194 -4.34 8.84 11.67
N PRO A 195 -4.26 8.02 10.60
CA PRO A 195 -5.15 8.16 9.45
C PRO A 195 -6.61 7.78 9.74
N ARG A 196 -6.94 7.27 10.94
CA ARG A 196 -8.33 7.02 11.36
C ARG A 196 -8.98 8.27 11.97
N PHE A 197 -8.20 9.26 12.33
CA PHE A 197 -8.65 10.51 12.94
C PHE A 197 -8.50 11.72 12.02
N THR A 198 -8.12 11.49 10.76
CA THR A 198 -7.91 12.54 9.75
C THR A 198 -8.61 12.17 8.45
N GLU A 199 -9.16 13.16 7.75
CA GLU A 199 -9.59 12.99 6.36
C GLU A 199 -8.40 12.59 5.50
N SER A 200 -8.56 11.56 4.66
CA SER A 200 -7.50 11.07 3.79
C SER A 200 -8.03 10.81 2.39
N LEU A 201 -7.27 11.24 1.39
CA LEU A 201 -7.57 10.91 0.00
C LEU A 201 -7.27 9.43 -0.30
N HIS A 202 -6.51 8.77 0.58
CA HIS A 202 -6.09 7.39 0.41
C HIS A 202 -7.33 6.49 0.26
N PRO A 203 -7.43 5.74 -0.84
CA PRO A 203 -8.60 4.91 -1.09
C PRO A 203 -8.83 3.89 0.04
N GLY A 204 -10.10 3.68 0.42
CA GLY A 204 -10.50 2.76 1.51
C GLY A 204 -10.78 3.39 2.89
N LYS A 205 -10.63 4.72 3.05
CA LYS A 205 -11.01 5.47 4.27
C LYS A 205 -11.75 6.77 3.89
N SER A 206 -12.58 7.27 4.83
CA SER A 206 -13.52 8.41 4.73
C SER A 206 -14.09 8.75 3.33
N GLY A 207 -15.26 8.22 3.00
CA GLY A 207 -16.05 8.69 1.85
C GLY A 207 -15.47 8.43 0.44
N ASN A 208 -14.29 7.84 0.31
CA ASN A 208 -13.72 7.41 -0.97
C ASN A 208 -13.95 5.90 -1.18
N PRO A 209 -14.96 5.49 -1.98
CA PRO A 209 -15.48 4.11 -2.02
C PRO A 209 -14.52 3.07 -2.61
N ALA A 210 -13.36 3.48 -3.11
CA ALA A 210 -12.42 2.64 -3.85
C ALA A 210 -12.07 1.29 -3.19
N PHE A 211 -12.17 1.14 -1.85
CA PHE A 211 -12.01 -0.15 -1.15
C PHE A 211 -13.07 -0.38 -0.06
N SER A 212 -14.36 -0.17 -0.37
CA SER A 212 -15.42 -0.70 0.50
C SER A 212 -15.35 -2.24 0.54
N LYS A 213 -15.80 -2.87 1.64
CA LYS A 213 -15.92 -4.34 1.76
C LYS A 213 -16.80 -4.95 0.65
N TYR A 214 -17.61 -4.12 -0.02
CA TYR A 214 -18.51 -4.46 -1.11
C TYR A 214 -17.88 -4.27 -2.51
N ASP A 215 -16.81 -3.47 -2.66
CA ASP A 215 -16.16 -3.16 -3.96
C ASP A 215 -15.06 -4.15 -4.36
N LEU A 216 -14.56 -4.95 -3.42
CA LEU A 216 -13.69 -6.08 -3.74
C LEU A 216 -14.55 -7.25 -4.20
N ASP A 217 -14.86 -7.29 -5.49
CA ASP A 217 -15.49 -8.44 -6.15
C ASP A 217 -14.71 -9.74 -5.86
N SER A 218 -15.41 -10.88 -5.89
CA SER A 218 -14.86 -12.21 -5.62
C SER A 218 -13.59 -12.48 -6.46
N SER A 219 -13.60 -12.02 -7.71
CA SER A 219 -12.52 -12.17 -8.68
C SER A 219 -11.23 -11.43 -8.25
N LEU A 220 -11.37 -10.22 -7.70
CA LEU A 220 -10.23 -9.42 -7.27
C LEU A 220 -9.55 -10.01 -6.03
N ARG A 221 -10.32 -10.60 -5.11
CA ARG A 221 -9.78 -11.28 -3.92
C ARG A 221 -8.98 -12.53 -4.28
N MET A 222 -9.43 -13.26 -5.30
CA MET A 222 -8.75 -14.46 -5.78
C MET A 222 -7.32 -14.19 -6.25
N VAL A 223 -7.04 -13.00 -6.80
CA VAL A 223 -5.68 -12.60 -7.21
C VAL A 223 -4.93 -11.88 -6.08
N PHE A 224 -5.63 -11.04 -5.32
CA PHE A 224 -5.01 -10.21 -4.29
C PHE A 224 -4.37 -11.01 -3.15
N TYR A 225 -5.07 -12.00 -2.59
CA TYR A 225 -4.53 -12.74 -1.44
C TYR A 225 -3.31 -13.61 -1.81
N PRO A 226 -3.31 -14.36 -2.93
CA PRO A 226 -2.08 -15.00 -3.40
C PRO A 226 -0.94 -14.03 -3.66
N ALA A 227 -1.22 -12.82 -4.17
CA ALA A 227 -0.19 -11.78 -4.32
C ALA A 227 0.38 -11.34 -2.97
N VAL A 228 -0.46 -11.11 -1.95
CA VAL A 228 0.00 -10.81 -0.57
C VAL A 228 0.93 -11.90 -0.05
N ILE A 229 0.53 -13.17 -0.19
CA ILE A 229 1.34 -14.31 0.27
C ILE A 229 2.65 -14.37 -0.52
N GLY A 230 2.60 -14.23 -1.85
CA GLY A 230 3.78 -14.25 -2.72
C GLY A 230 4.79 -13.18 -2.35
N TRP A 231 4.35 -11.94 -2.14
CA TRP A 231 5.23 -10.84 -1.71
C TRP A 231 5.81 -11.07 -0.32
N MET A 232 5.04 -11.60 0.63
CA MET A 232 5.56 -11.97 1.95
C MET A 232 6.61 -13.08 1.87
N LEU A 233 6.42 -14.08 1.00
CA LEU A 233 7.40 -15.13 0.75
C LEU A 233 8.69 -14.56 0.13
N ILE A 234 8.57 -13.66 -0.84
CA ILE A 234 9.73 -12.95 -1.41
C ILE A 234 10.45 -12.14 -0.32
N GLY A 235 9.72 -11.38 0.49
CA GLY A 235 10.31 -10.57 1.56
C GLY A 235 11.02 -11.42 2.61
N THR A 236 10.43 -12.54 3.01
CA THR A 236 11.05 -13.48 3.96
C THR A 236 12.25 -14.21 3.37
N TRP A 237 12.23 -14.54 2.07
CA TRP A 237 13.38 -15.06 1.35
C TRP A 237 14.54 -14.04 1.30
N MET A 238 14.26 -12.79 0.92
CA MET A 238 15.24 -11.69 0.94
C MET A 238 15.80 -11.47 2.35
N TYR A 239 14.96 -11.52 3.38
CA TYR A 239 15.39 -11.45 4.78
C TYR A 239 16.40 -12.55 5.13
N ASN A 240 16.13 -13.80 4.72
CA ASN A 240 17.05 -14.92 4.97
C ASN A 240 18.39 -14.73 4.24
N LEU A 241 18.38 -14.22 3.01
CA LEU A 241 19.61 -13.88 2.28
C LEU A 241 20.39 -12.79 3.02
N CYS A 242 19.73 -11.69 3.38
CA CYS A 242 20.36 -10.60 4.12
C CYS A 242 20.96 -11.10 5.44
N LEU A 243 20.23 -11.93 6.20
CA LEU A 243 20.72 -12.53 7.44
C LEU A 243 21.98 -13.38 7.22
N ARG A 244 22.00 -14.22 6.19
CA ARG A 244 23.20 -15.02 5.85
C ARG A 244 24.39 -14.10 5.55
N THR A 245 24.18 -13.03 4.79
CA THR A 245 25.25 -12.08 4.49
C THR A 245 25.78 -11.36 5.73
N GLU A 246 24.91 -10.96 6.67
CA GLU A 246 25.34 -10.31 7.91
C GLU A 246 26.12 -11.27 8.81
N LEU A 247 25.65 -12.51 8.97
CA LEU A 247 26.36 -13.52 9.76
C LEU A 247 27.74 -13.87 9.16
N LEU A 248 27.85 -13.90 7.83
CA LEU A 248 29.13 -14.11 7.16
C LEU A 248 30.09 -12.93 7.38
N LYS A 249 29.60 -11.69 7.29
CA LYS A 249 30.40 -10.50 7.60
C LYS A 249 30.90 -10.52 9.04
N GLU A 250 30.06 -10.89 9.99
CA GLU A 250 30.45 -11.02 11.39
C GLU A 250 31.54 -12.06 11.59
N LYS A 251 31.41 -13.25 10.97
CA LYS A 251 32.43 -14.31 11.02
C LYS A 251 33.76 -13.86 10.44
N ILE A 252 33.75 -13.18 9.29
CA ILE A 252 34.96 -12.67 8.63
C ILE A 252 35.63 -11.63 9.53
N GLN A 253 34.87 -10.73 10.13
CA GLN A 253 35.42 -9.70 10.99
C GLN A 253 36.04 -10.28 12.26
N THR A 254 35.37 -11.25 12.90
CA THR A 254 35.96 -11.97 14.04
C THR A 254 37.24 -12.70 13.64
N LYS A 255 37.32 -13.30 12.45
CA LYS A 255 38.54 -13.98 11.98
C LYS A 255 39.72 -13.03 11.70
N LYS A 256 39.47 -11.76 11.38
CA LYS A 256 40.52 -10.75 11.19
C LYS A 256 41.07 -10.19 12.52
N GLU A 257 40.33 -10.36 13.60
CA GLU A 257 40.71 -9.90 14.94
C GLU A 257 41.58 -10.94 15.70
N TYR A 258 41.76 -12.14 15.14
CA TYR A 258 42.69 -13.20 15.58
C TYR A 258 43.83 -13.36 14.58
#